data_AF-A0A7S2EHE6-F1
#
_entry.id   AF-A0A7S2EHE6-F1
#
_cell.length_a   1.000
_cell.length_b   1.000
_cell.length_c   1.000
_cell.angle_alpha   90.00
_cell.angle_beta   90.00
_cell.angle_gamma   90.00
#
_symmetry.space_group_name_H-M   'P 1'
#
loop_
_entity.id
_entity.type
_entity.pdbx_description
1 polymer ?
#
loop_
_entity_poly.entity_id
_entity_poly.type
_entity_poly.pdbx_seq_one_letter_code
_entity_poly.pdbx_strand_id
1 'polypeptide(L)'
;QTGAPSDIASGILFGIGAIGVGAGVLVAAGACDDFLSLPGWLSRTHFYKHDDEDEPERTHASLSGKERNIRFLATLCRTLIFPGLFEEILWRVAPLPHPEVDSEFQLPINVLAPAWTSLVRDVLIVNTAFTLYHIFIGEAVATVSGAAYQREIRRSEVVRVFRSTPFLLLAFVLGNACSLAYFTSGCSLYAPVIVHGVAVAIWLDCLGGEELVRGSPTSRSRAEN
;
A
#
# COMPACT_ATOMS: atom_id res chain seq x y z
N GLN A 1 -26.20 -32.41 26.59
CA GLN A 1 -25.15 -31.43 26.89
C GLN A 1 -23.85 -31.96 26.32
N THR A 2 -23.50 -31.58 25.09
CA THR A 2 -22.23 -31.96 24.44
C THR A 2 -21.58 -30.67 23.99
N GLY A 3 -20.57 -30.25 24.74
CA GLY A 3 -19.87 -28.98 24.58
C GLY A 3 -18.91 -28.99 23.39
N ALA A 4 -19.01 -27.90 22.63
CA ALA A 4 -17.97 -27.15 21.91
C ALA A 4 -16.72 -27.88 21.38
N PRO A 5 -16.64 -28.05 20.04
CA PRO A 5 -15.40 -28.02 19.27
C PRO A 5 -15.21 -26.74 18.43
N SER A 6 -16.08 -25.74 18.53
CA SER A 6 -16.03 -24.52 17.70
C SER A 6 -14.87 -23.57 18.00
N ASP A 7 -14.36 -23.56 19.24
CA ASP A 7 -13.49 -22.47 19.69
C ASP A 7 -12.02 -22.66 19.25
N ILE A 8 -11.60 -23.89 18.96
CA ILE A 8 -10.22 -24.20 18.55
C ILE A 8 -9.99 -23.78 17.09
N ALA A 9 -10.98 -23.97 16.21
CA ALA A 9 -10.87 -23.61 14.80
C ALA A 9 -10.84 -22.08 14.60
N SER A 10 -11.64 -21.33 15.37
CA SER A 10 -11.63 -19.87 15.38
C SER A 10 -10.30 -19.30 15.90
N GLY A 11 -9.70 -19.93 16.92
CA GLY A 11 -8.39 -19.53 17.44
C GLY A 11 -7.24 -19.72 16.45
N ILE A 12 -7.25 -20.81 15.67
CA ILE A 12 -6.23 -21.08 14.63
C ILE A 12 -6.36 -20.10 13.45
N LEU A 13 -7.60 -19.80 13.02
CA LEU A 13 -7.84 -18.83 11.94
C LEU A 13 -7.48 -17.39 12.36
N PHE A 14 -7.77 -17.01 13.61
CA PHE A 14 -7.33 -15.73 14.17
C PHE A 14 -5.80 -15.65 14.27
N GLY A 15 -5.14 -16.77 14.63
CA GLY A 15 -3.68 -16.88 14.65
C GLY A 15 -3.04 -16.71 13.27
N ILE A 16 -3.57 -17.34 12.23
CA ILE A 16 -3.05 -17.20 10.85
C ILE A 16 -3.32 -15.80 10.28
N GLY A 17 -4.48 -15.21 10.57
CA GLY A 17 -4.79 -13.81 10.20
C GLY A 17 -3.90 -12.80 10.92
N ALA A 18 -3.64 -13.00 12.21
CA ALA A 18 -2.72 -12.17 13.00
C ALA A 18 -1.26 -12.36 12.57
N ILE A 19 -0.85 -13.56 12.13
CA ILE A 19 0.47 -13.80 11.54
C ILE A 19 0.54 -13.20 10.13
N GLY A 20 -0.54 -13.17 9.33
CA GLY A 20 -0.54 -12.56 7.99
C GLY A 20 -0.57 -11.03 8.01
N VAL A 21 -1.35 -10.42 8.91
CA VAL A 21 -1.36 -8.97 9.13
C VAL A 21 -0.13 -8.54 9.92
N GLY A 22 0.26 -9.32 10.92
CA GLY A 22 1.49 -9.14 11.68
C GLY A 22 2.73 -9.29 10.80
N ALA A 23 2.80 -10.27 9.90
CA ALA A 23 3.87 -10.42 8.92
C ALA A 23 3.74 -9.42 7.77
N GLY A 24 2.56 -8.96 7.38
CA GLY A 24 2.42 -7.86 6.42
C GLY A 24 2.95 -6.54 6.99
N VAL A 25 2.65 -6.28 8.27
CA VAL A 25 3.11 -5.10 9.02
C VAL A 25 4.56 -5.24 9.50
N LEU A 26 5.04 -6.45 9.85
CA LEU A 26 6.44 -6.76 10.20
C LEU A 26 7.31 -6.97 8.95
N VAL A 27 6.76 -7.34 7.81
CA VAL A 27 7.44 -7.20 6.53
C VAL A 27 7.46 -5.72 6.19
N ALA A 28 6.42 -4.92 6.42
CA ALA A 28 6.53 -3.47 6.21
C ALA A 28 7.49 -2.77 7.20
N ALA A 29 7.53 -3.18 8.47
CA ALA A 29 8.32 -2.56 9.54
C ALA A 29 9.71 -3.19 9.70
N GLY A 30 9.84 -4.50 9.55
CA GLY A 30 11.09 -5.25 9.52
C GLY A 30 11.78 -5.21 8.15
N ALA A 31 11.04 -5.06 7.04
CA ALA A 31 11.68 -4.55 5.84
C ALA A 31 12.14 -3.11 6.08
N CYS A 32 11.61 -2.27 6.98
CA CYS A 32 12.25 -0.97 7.18
C CYS A 32 13.74 -1.06 7.61
N ASP A 33 14.17 -2.16 8.26
CA ASP A 33 15.58 -2.45 8.58
C ASP A 33 16.26 -3.40 7.56
N ASP A 34 15.56 -4.43 7.05
CA ASP A 34 16.12 -5.37 6.05
C ASP A 34 15.98 -4.90 4.58
N PHE A 35 15.06 -4.00 4.26
CA PHE A 35 14.94 -3.26 2.98
C PHE A 35 16.10 -2.28 2.81
N LEU A 36 16.73 -1.85 3.91
CA LEU A 36 18.02 -1.15 3.88
C LEU A 36 19.19 -2.11 3.57
N SER A 37 19.00 -3.42 3.70
CA SER A 37 19.96 -4.46 3.30
C SER A 37 19.61 -5.20 1.99
N LEU A 38 18.49 -4.84 1.32
CA LEU A 38 18.19 -5.38 -0.01
C LEU A 38 19.29 -4.96 -1.00
N PRO A 39 19.54 -5.75 -2.06
CA PRO A 39 20.59 -5.45 -3.02
C PRO A 39 20.38 -4.02 -3.54
N GLY A 40 21.47 -3.28 -3.78
CA GLY A 40 21.49 -1.80 -3.85
C GLY A 40 20.54 -1.09 -4.82
N TRP A 41 19.71 -1.82 -5.58
CA TRP A 41 18.65 -1.32 -6.44
C TRP A 41 17.36 -0.90 -5.70
N LEU A 42 17.17 -1.30 -4.43
CA LEU A 42 16.04 -0.85 -3.58
C LEU A 42 16.42 0.20 -2.53
N SER A 43 17.71 0.41 -2.28
CA SER A 43 18.20 1.48 -1.42
C SER A 43 17.97 2.85 -2.07
N ARG A 44 17.52 3.79 -1.24
CA ARG A 44 17.34 5.23 -1.50
C ARG A 44 18.47 5.88 -2.32
N THR A 45 19.66 5.29 -2.34
CA THR A 45 20.88 5.88 -2.89
C THR A 45 21.12 5.65 -4.39
N HIS A 46 20.43 4.71 -5.05
CA HIS A 46 20.76 4.37 -6.44
C HIS A 46 19.80 4.93 -7.49
N PHE A 47 18.55 5.22 -7.14
CA PHE A 47 17.58 5.75 -8.09
C PHE A 47 17.62 7.28 -8.24
N TYR A 48 18.24 7.98 -7.29
CA TYR A 48 18.24 9.45 -7.20
C TYR A 48 19.62 10.04 -6.90
N LYS A 49 20.71 9.36 -7.29
CA LYS A 49 22.04 9.98 -7.27
C LYS A 49 22.14 10.90 -8.49
N HIS A 50 21.68 12.14 -8.34
CA HIS A 50 22.08 13.22 -9.24
C HIS A 50 23.54 13.55 -8.88
N ASP A 51 24.46 13.44 -9.83
CA ASP A 51 25.91 13.68 -9.65
C ASP A 51 26.26 15.17 -9.43
N ASP A 52 25.38 15.94 -8.80
CA ASP A 52 25.62 17.34 -8.46
C ASP A 52 26.43 17.40 -7.13
N GLU A 53 27.74 17.20 -7.22
CA GLU A 53 28.67 17.22 -6.06
C GLU A 53 28.86 18.61 -5.40
N ASP A 54 28.14 19.65 -5.84
CA ASP A 54 28.32 21.03 -5.36
C ASP A 54 27.10 21.62 -4.62
N GLU A 55 26.13 20.80 -4.17
CA GLU A 55 25.03 21.32 -3.35
C GLU A 55 25.55 21.72 -1.95
N PRO A 56 25.56 23.02 -1.61
CA PRO A 56 26.03 23.49 -0.31
C PRO A 56 25.20 22.82 0.77
N GLU A 57 25.87 22.13 1.69
CA GLU A 57 25.38 21.44 2.88
C GLU A 57 23.98 21.94 3.28
N ARG A 58 22.95 21.35 2.64
CA ARG A 58 21.57 21.79 2.81
C ARG A 58 21.23 21.48 4.25
N THR A 59 21.21 22.52 5.08
CA THR A 59 20.43 22.54 6.29
C THR A 59 18.98 22.30 5.89
N HIS A 60 18.58 21.04 5.75
CA HIS A 60 17.23 20.62 6.03
C HIS A 60 16.94 21.22 7.39
N ALA A 61 16.24 22.36 7.42
CA ALA A 61 15.77 22.95 8.65
C ALA A 61 15.07 21.81 9.37
N SER A 62 15.71 21.35 10.45
CA SER A 62 15.30 20.15 11.17
C SER A 62 13.92 20.45 11.68
N LEU A 63 12.90 19.97 10.97
CA LEU A 63 11.51 20.11 11.40
C LEU A 63 11.48 19.59 12.83
N SER A 64 10.89 20.40 13.70
CA SER A 64 10.68 20.01 15.08
C SER A 64 9.93 18.67 15.10
N GLY A 65 10.18 17.82 16.10
CA GLY A 65 9.48 16.53 16.21
C GLY A 65 7.95 16.68 16.12
N LYS A 66 7.42 17.81 16.60
CA LYS A 66 6.00 18.16 16.51
C LYS A 66 5.52 18.36 15.07
N GLU A 67 6.25 19.12 14.24
CA GLU A 67 5.88 19.36 12.84
C GLU A 67 5.92 18.07 12.02
N ARG A 68 6.91 17.21 12.28
CA ARG A 68 7.02 15.90 11.63
C ARG A 68 5.80 15.02 11.94
N ASN A 69 5.38 14.97 13.20
CA ASN A 69 4.21 14.20 13.62
C ASN A 69 2.91 14.74 13.02
N ILE A 70 2.74 16.07 12.97
CA ILE A 70 1.56 16.69 12.37
C ILE A 70 1.49 16.38 10.87
N ARG A 71 2.61 16.50 10.15
CA ARG A 71 2.67 16.16 8.73
C ARG A 71 2.32 14.69 8.50
N PHE A 72 2.90 13.78 9.28
CA PHE A 72 2.60 12.35 9.17
C PHE A 72 1.14 12.04 9.41
N LEU A 73 0.55 12.62 10.45
CA LEU A 73 -0.88 12.45 10.73
C LEU A 73 -1.76 13.00 9.60
N ALA A 74 -1.39 14.14 9.01
CA ALA A 74 -2.09 14.70 7.87
C ALA A 74 -1.99 13.79 6.63
N THR A 75 -0.82 13.23 6.34
CA THR A 75 -0.63 12.23 5.27
C THR A 75 -1.47 10.99 5.54
N LEU A 76 -1.44 10.44 6.77
CA LEU A 76 -2.24 9.27 7.15
C LEU A 76 -3.73 9.52 7.01
N CYS A 77 -4.25 10.64 7.51
CA CYS A 77 -5.67 11.00 7.36
C CYS A 77 -6.05 11.11 5.87
N ARG A 78 -5.19 11.72 5.06
CA ARG A 78 -5.40 11.81 3.61
C ARG A 78 -5.43 10.42 2.97
N THR A 79 -4.45 9.57 3.25
CA THR A 79 -4.33 8.25 2.62
C THR A 79 -5.40 7.26 3.07
N LEU A 80 -5.96 7.42 4.27
CA LEU A 80 -7.13 6.65 4.72
C LEU A 80 -8.39 6.97 3.92
N ILE A 81 -8.58 8.23 3.52
CA ILE A 81 -9.73 8.65 2.69
C ILE A 81 -9.45 8.33 1.22
N PHE A 82 -8.32 8.82 0.70
CA PHE A 82 -7.89 8.60 -0.67
C PHE A 82 -6.36 8.40 -0.70
N PRO A 83 -5.86 7.22 -1.09
CA PRO A 83 -6.59 6.17 -1.82
C PRO A 83 -7.41 5.19 -0.98
N GLY A 84 -7.12 5.00 0.31
CA GLY A 84 -7.58 3.86 1.13
C GLY A 84 -9.07 3.52 1.01
N LEU A 85 -9.97 4.39 1.50
CA LEU A 85 -11.40 4.12 1.47
C LEU A 85 -11.94 3.94 0.05
N PHE A 86 -11.57 4.83 -0.86
CA PHE A 86 -12.07 4.80 -2.24
C PHE A 86 -11.65 3.53 -2.98
N GLU A 87 -10.37 3.17 -2.92
CA GLU A 87 -9.84 2.02 -3.64
C GLU A 87 -10.31 0.70 -3.02
N GLU A 88 -10.42 0.59 -1.70
CA GLU A 88 -10.93 -0.64 -1.08
C GLU A 88 -12.43 -0.87 -1.37
N ILE A 89 -13.24 0.20 -1.53
CA ILE A 89 -14.61 0.05 -2.03
C ILE A 89 -14.59 -0.52 -3.46
N LEU A 90 -13.78 0.07 -4.34
CA LEU A 90 -13.72 -0.33 -5.75
C LEU A 90 -13.17 -1.75 -5.95
N TRP A 91 -12.18 -2.14 -5.14
CA TRP A 91 -11.40 -3.36 -5.37
C TRP A 91 -11.70 -4.47 -4.37
N ARG A 92 -12.44 -4.24 -3.29
CA ARG A 92 -12.88 -5.31 -2.38
C ARG A 92 -14.39 -5.38 -2.31
N VAL A 93 -15.04 -4.29 -1.96
CA VAL A 93 -16.50 -4.29 -1.76
C VAL A 93 -17.25 -4.55 -3.07
N ALA A 94 -16.84 -3.95 -4.19
CA ALA A 94 -17.54 -4.19 -5.45
C ALA A 94 -17.33 -5.60 -6.05
N PRO A 95 -16.10 -6.16 -6.10
CA PRO A 95 -15.86 -7.42 -6.83
C PRO A 95 -15.80 -8.69 -5.96
N LEU A 96 -15.56 -8.59 -4.64
CA LEU A 96 -15.43 -9.77 -3.79
C LEU A 96 -16.77 -10.15 -3.13
N PRO A 97 -16.99 -11.44 -2.83
CA PRO A 97 -18.23 -11.90 -2.20
C PRO A 97 -18.39 -11.33 -0.79
N HIS A 98 -19.64 -11.03 -0.41
CA HIS A 98 -20.03 -10.55 0.92
C HIS A 98 -20.89 -11.59 1.65
N PRO A 99 -20.66 -11.82 2.96
CA PRO A 99 -21.32 -12.87 3.72
C PRO A 99 -22.80 -12.61 4.02
N GLU A 100 -23.32 -11.39 3.84
CA GLU A 100 -24.68 -11.03 4.24
C GLU A 100 -25.76 -11.26 3.17
N VAL A 101 -25.39 -11.60 1.94
CA VAL A 101 -26.36 -11.86 0.85
C VAL A 101 -26.63 -13.36 0.65
N ASP A 102 -25.68 -14.22 1.05
CA ASP A 102 -25.79 -15.67 0.88
C ASP A 102 -25.79 -16.34 2.27
N SER A 103 -26.98 -16.48 2.85
CA SER A 103 -27.25 -17.04 4.19
C SER A 103 -26.87 -18.53 4.37
N GLU A 104 -26.02 -19.10 3.52
CA GLU A 104 -25.56 -20.49 3.57
C GLU A 104 -24.04 -20.66 3.71
N PHE A 105 -23.27 -19.62 4.03
CA PHE A 105 -21.82 -19.76 4.29
C PHE A 105 -21.51 -20.36 5.69
N GLN A 106 -22.15 -21.48 6.03
CA GLN A 106 -21.71 -22.41 7.07
C GLN A 106 -21.15 -23.65 6.38
N LEU A 107 -19.93 -23.56 5.82
CA LEU A 107 -19.35 -24.72 5.13
C LEU A 107 -18.67 -25.69 6.11
N PRO A 108 -19.15 -26.94 6.25
CA PRO A 108 -18.42 -27.98 6.94
C PRO A 108 -17.08 -28.23 6.23
N ILE A 109 -16.05 -28.51 7.02
CA ILE A 109 -14.62 -28.56 6.62
C ILE A 109 -14.35 -29.42 5.36
N ASN A 110 -15.23 -30.37 5.06
CA ASN A 110 -15.08 -31.32 3.95
C ASN A 110 -15.65 -30.83 2.60
N VAL A 111 -16.34 -29.67 2.56
CA VAL A 111 -16.84 -29.02 1.33
C VAL A 111 -15.98 -27.79 0.97
N LEU A 112 -14.93 -27.50 1.74
CA LEU A 112 -14.12 -26.30 1.59
C LEU A 112 -13.19 -26.31 0.36
N ALA A 113 -12.86 -27.46 -0.23
CA ALA A 113 -11.87 -27.51 -1.31
C ALA A 113 -12.30 -26.76 -2.59
N PRO A 114 -13.52 -26.92 -3.14
CA PRO A 114 -13.93 -26.21 -4.35
C PRO A 114 -14.26 -24.73 -4.11
N ALA A 115 -14.81 -24.40 -2.94
CA ALA A 115 -15.14 -23.01 -2.58
C ALA A 115 -13.89 -22.17 -2.33
N TRP A 116 -12.84 -22.77 -1.76
CA TRP A 116 -11.55 -22.10 -1.61
C TRP A 116 -10.85 -21.86 -2.94
N THR A 117 -10.96 -22.78 -3.91
CA THR A 117 -10.34 -22.55 -5.22
C THR A 117 -11.00 -21.43 -6.00
N SER A 118 -12.33 -21.27 -5.93
CA SER A 118 -13.01 -20.12 -6.54
C SER A 118 -12.64 -18.82 -5.83
N LEU A 119 -12.66 -18.79 -4.49
CA LEU A 119 -12.32 -17.59 -3.73
C LEU A 119 -10.88 -17.13 -3.98
N VAL A 120 -9.91 -18.05 -3.90
CA VAL A 120 -8.49 -17.74 -4.16
C VAL A 120 -8.32 -17.24 -5.59
N ARG A 121 -8.96 -17.90 -6.57
CA ARG A 121 -8.93 -17.44 -7.97
C ARG A 121 -9.48 -16.03 -8.11
N ASP A 122 -10.63 -15.74 -7.53
CA ASP A 122 -11.29 -14.44 -7.66
C ASP A 122 -10.46 -13.33 -6.99
N VAL A 123 -9.87 -13.60 -5.81
CA VAL A 123 -8.91 -12.72 -5.13
C VAL A 123 -7.68 -12.46 -6.00
N LEU A 124 -7.09 -13.49 -6.61
CA LEU A 124 -5.92 -13.34 -7.48
C LEU A 124 -6.24 -12.52 -8.73
N ILE A 125 -7.41 -12.73 -9.36
CA ILE A 125 -7.86 -11.94 -10.52
C ILE A 125 -8.02 -10.47 -10.13
N VAL A 126 -8.74 -10.20 -9.04
CA VAL A 126 -8.98 -8.84 -8.54
C VAL A 126 -7.67 -8.15 -8.17
N ASN A 127 -6.76 -8.83 -7.48
CA ASN A 127 -5.46 -8.26 -7.09
C ASN A 127 -4.54 -8.04 -8.27
N THR A 128 -4.61 -8.89 -9.31
CA THR A 128 -3.90 -8.67 -10.57
C THR A 128 -4.44 -7.42 -11.27
N ALA A 129 -5.76 -7.27 -11.36
CA ALA A 129 -6.39 -6.08 -11.94
C ALA A 129 -6.05 -4.80 -11.15
N PHE A 130 -6.10 -4.84 -9.82
CA PHE A 130 -5.66 -3.78 -8.92
C PHE A 130 -4.19 -3.38 -9.16
N THR A 131 -3.31 -4.37 -9.35
CA THR A 131 -1.89 -4.12 -9.63
C THR A 131 -1.70 -3.46 -10.99
N LEU A 132 -2.38 -3.93 -12.02
CA LEU A 132 -2.32 -3.32 -13.36
C LEU A 132 -2.94 -1.91 -13.39
N TYR A 133 -3.96 -1.65 -12.58
CA TYR A 133 -4.54 -0.32 -12.41
C TYR A 133 -3.51 0.75 -12.01
N HIS A 134 -2.50 0.37 -11.21
CA HIS A 134 -1.44 1.30 -10.81
C HIS A 134 -0.60 1.82 -11.99
N ILE A 135 -0.47 1.05 -13.07
CA ILE A 135 0.22 1.50 -14.29
C ILE A 135 -0.48 2.73 -14.89
N PHE A 136 -1.81 2.73 -14.87
CA PHE A 136 -2.62 3.84 -15.38
C PHE A 136 -2.69 5.00 -14.39
N ILE A 137 -2.73 4.71 -13.09
CA ILE A 137 -2.71 5.74 -12.06
C ILE A 137 -1.40 6.52 -12.05
N GLY A 138 -0.26 5.87 -12.29
CA GLY A 138 1.02 6.58 -12.43
C GLY A 138 0.97 7.67 -13.51
N GLU A 139 0.34 7.39 -14.66
CA GLU A 139 0.12 8.38 -15.73
C GLU A 139 -0.85 9.49 -15.32
N ALA A 140 -1.96 9.13 -14.66
CA ALA A 140 -2.94 10.11 -14.19
C ALA A 140 -2.33 11.06 -13.14
N VAL A 141 -1.60 10.51 -12.16
CA VAL A 141 -0.89 11.27 -11.12
C VAL A 141 0.16 12.17 -11.76
N ALA A 142 0.97 11.66 -12.69
CA ALA A 142 1.94 12.47 -13.41
C ALA A 142 1.30 13.63 -14.19
N THR A 143 0.09 13.44 -14.72
CA THR A 143 -0.65 14.47 -15.44
C THR A 143 -1.19 15.56 -14.50
N VAL A 144 -1.75 15.17 -13.36
CA VAL A 144 -2.43 16.07 -12.41
C VAL A 144 -1.44 16.89 -11.57
N SER A 145 -0.22 16.40 -11.32
CA SER A 145 0.74 16.98 -10.35
C SER A 145 1.50 18.25 -10.82
N GLY A 146 0.90 19.04 -11.72
CA GLY A 146 1.24 20.40 -12.19
C GLY A 146 2.58 21.09 -11.85
N ALA A 147 3.40 21.32 -12.88
CA ALA A 147 4.16 22.54 -13.19
C ALA A 147 4.77 22.37 -14.60
N ALA A 148 4.45 23.20 -15.59
CA ALA A 148 4.62 22.88 -17.02
C ALA A 148 6.03 22.41 -17.45
N TYR A 149 7.09 22.98 -16.88
CA TYR A 149 8.48 22.60 -17.20
C TYR A 149 8.98 21.38 -16.39
N GLN A 150 8.66 21.32 -15.09
CA GLN A 150 8.99 20.13 -14.28
C GLN A 150 8.10 18.93 -14.55
N ARG A 151 7.05 19.11 -15.35
CA ARG A 151 6.11 18.06 -15.72
C ARG A 151 6.80 16.95 -16.49
N GLU A 152 7.69 17.23 -17.42
CA GLU A 152 8.21 16.17 -18.31
C GLU A 152 9.20 15.23 -17.60
N ILE A 153 10.23 15.79 -16.95
CA ILE A 153 11.22 15.00 -16.20
C ILE A 153 10.51 14.22 -15.08
N ARG A 154 9.68 14.88 -14.28
CA ARG A 154 8.96 14.24 -13.17
C ARG A 154 7.95 13.21 -13.64
N ARG A 155 7.25 13.46 -14.76
CA ARG A 155 6.35 12.47 -15.36
C ARG A 155 7.08 11.19 -15.67
N SER A 156 8.25 11.29 -16.30
CA SER A 156 9.05 10.11 -16.62
C SER A 156 9.43 9.32 -15.37
N GLU A 157 9.77 9.99 -14.27
CA GLU A 157 10.14 9.35 -13.01
C GLU A 157 8.96 8.71 -12.28
N VAL A 158 7.85 9.42 -12.12
CA VAL A 158 6.61 8.90 -11.52
C VAL A 158 6.13 7.68 -12.31
N VAL A 159 5.98 7.81 -13.63
CA VAL A 159 5.55 6.70 -14.49
C VAL A 159 6.53 5.52 -14.41
N ARG A 160 7.84 5.79 -14.38
CA ARG A 160 8.87 4.75 -14.24
C ARG A 160 8.73 3.99 -12.92
N VAL A 161 8.48 4.67 -11.80
CA VAL A 161 8.27 4.01 -10.50
C VAL A 161 7.00 3.18 -10.51
N PHE A 162 5.88 3.73 -10.96
CA PHE A 162 4.60 3.01 -11.02
C PHE A 162 4.59 1.82 -12.00
N ARG A 163 5.50 1.82 -12.99
CA ARG A 163 5.73 0.68 -13.91
C ARG A 163 6.86 -0.24 -13.49
N SER A 164 7.60 0.11 -12.44
CA SER A 164 8.72 -0.70 -11.99
C SER A 164 8.20 -2.01 -11.37
N THR A 165 8.87 -3.12 -11.68
CA THR A 165 8.53 -4.43 -11.12
C THR A 165 8.44 -4.43 -9.59
N PRO A 166 9.31 -3.75 -8.82
CA PRO A 166 9.22 -3.73 -7.36
C PRO A 166 7.95 -3.08 -6.86
N PHE A 167 7.59 -1.94 -7.44
CA PHE A 167 6.39 -1.23 -7.07
C PHE A 167 5.15 -2.08 -7.34
N LEU A 168 5.08 -2.71 -8.51
CA LEU A 168 3.97 -3.60 -8.86
C LEU A 168 3.91 -4.85 -7.97
N LEU A 169 5.06 -5.44 -7.60
CA LEU A 169 5.11 -6.55 -6.65
C LEU A 169 4.63 -6.12 -5.25
N LEU A 170 5.08 -4.96 -4.76
CA LEU A 170 4.63 -4.42 -3.48
C LEU A 170 3.12 -4.11 -3.50
N ALA A 171 2.61 -3.52 -4.58
CA ALA A 171 1.18 -3.28 -4.77
C ALA A 171 0.39 -4.60 -4.77
N PHE A 172 0.88 -5.63 -5.46
CA PHE A 172 0.23 -6.95 -5.46
C PHE A 172 0.22 -7.59 -4.06
N VAL A 173 1.33 -7.53 -3.33
CA VAL A 173 1.43 -8.03 -1.95
C VAL A 173 0.48 -7.27 -1.02
N LEU A 174 0.46 -5.93 -1.10
CA LEU A 174 -0.45 -5.10 -0.34
C LEU A 174 -1.90 -5.44 -0.66
N GLY A 175 -2.23 -5.65 -1.94
CA GLY A 175 -3.55 -6.08 -2.36
C GLY A 175 -3.99 -7.40 -1.69
N ASN A 176 -3.11 -8.40 -1.66
CA ASN A 176 -3.39 -9.65 -0.97
C ASN A 176 -3.54 -9.47 0.56
N ALA A 177 -2.73 -8.60 1.17
CA ALA A 177 -2.86 -8.27 2.59
C ALA A 177 -4.22 -7.61 2.89
N CYS A 178 -4.68 -6.68 2.04
CA CYS A 178 -6.02 -6.10 2.15
C CYS A 178 -7.12 -7.15 1.98
N SER A 179 -7.03 -8.06 1.01
CA SER A 179 -8.00 -9.15 0.85
C SER A 179 -8.05 -10.05 2.08
N LEU A 180 -6.89 -10.40 2.65
CA LEU A 180 -6.83 -11.20 3.87
C LEU A 180 -7.45 -10.45 5.06
N ALA A 181 -7.10 -9.18 5.25
CA ALA A 181 -7.68 -8.34 6.31
C ALA A 181 -9.20 -8.20 6.17
N TYR A 182 -9.68 -8.08 4.94
CA TYR A 182 -11.10 -8.02 4.61
C TYR A 182 -11.83 -9.30 5.04
N PHE A 183 -11.39 -10.49 4.60
CA PHE A 183 -12.06 -11.74 4.99
C PHE A 183 -11.91 -12.10 6.47
N THR A 184 -10.72 -11.90 7.05
CA THR A 184 -10.47 -12.23 8.47
C THR A 184 -11.22 -11.33 9.45
N SER A 185 -11.58 -10.11 9.02
CA SER A 185 -12.42 -9.20 9.81
C SER A 185 -13.92 -9.41 9.61
N GLY A 186 -14.33 -10.52 8.96
CA GLY A 186 -15.73 -10.78 8.65
C GLY A 186 -16.27 -9.84 7.58
N CYS A 187 -15.45 -9.55 6.56
CA CYS A 187 -15.78 -8.66 5.45
C CYS A 187 -15.98 -7.18 5.86
N SER A 188 -15.25 -6.75 6.90
CA SER A 188 -15.22 -5.34 7.29
C SER A 188 -14.40 -4.51 6.30
N LEU A 189 -14.96 -3.42 5.79
CA LEU A 189 -14.25 -2.47 4.94
C LEU A 189 -13.16 -1.70 5.71
N TYR A 190 -13.32 -1.48 7.02
CA TYR A 190 -12.39 -0.66 7.78
C TYR A 190 -11.01 -1.31 7.93
N ALA A 191 -10.95 -2.64 8.05
CA ALA A 191 -9.70 -3.37 8.19
C ALA A 191 -8.75 -3.18 6.99
N PRO A 192 -9.15 -3.46 5.73
CA PRO A 192 -8.28 -3.22 4.58
C PRO A 192 -7.98 -1.73 4.36
N VAL A 193 -8.92 -0.82 4.66
CA VAL A 193 -8.68 0.63 4.55
C VAL A 193 -7.54 1.09 5.45
N ILE A 194 -7.46 0.58 6.68
CA ILE A 194 -6.37 0.88 7.61
C ILE A 194 -5.06 0.28 7.09
N VAL A 195 -5.05 -0.99 6.68
CA VAL A 195 -3.85 -1.67 6.15
C VAL A 195 -3.29 -0.92 4.94
N HIS A 196 -4.15 -0.61 3.98
CA HIS A 196 -3.80 0.14 2.77
C HIS A 196 -3.32 1.55 3.12
N GLY A 197 -4.13 2.31 3.86
CA GLY A 197 -3.85 3.72 4.18
C GLY A 197 -2.54 3.91 4.93
N VAL A 198 -2.22 3.03 5.89
CA VAL A 198 -0.95 3.05 6.63
C VAL A 198 0.23 2.71 5.72
N ALA A 199 0.13 1.67 4.89
CA ALA A 199 1.21 1.30 3.97
C ALA A 199 1.54 2.44 3.00
N VAL A 200 0.52 3.10 2.44
CA VAL A 200 0.71 4.26 1.54
C VAL A 200 1.26 5.46 2.30
N ALA A 201 0.81 5.72 3.54
CA ALA A 201 1.36 6.81 4.35
C ALA A 201 2.86 6.61 4.63
N ILE A 202 3.28 5.39 4.95
CA ILE A 202 4.69 5.04 5.15
C ILE A 202 5.47 5.24 3.83
N TRP A 203 4.94 4.78 2.70
CA TRP A 203 5.61 4.98 1.41
C TRP A 203 5.77 6.46 1.06
N LEU A 204 4.73 7.27 1.27
CA LEU A 204 4.76 8.71 0.97
C LEU A 204 5.74 9.46 1.88
N ASP A 205 5.64 9.31 3.20
CA ASP A 205 6.40 10.15 4.14
C ASP A 205 7.78 9.57 4.52
N CYS A 206 7.94 8.24 4.53
CA CYS A 206 9.17 7.60 4.97
C CYS A 206 10.05 7.17 3.78
N LEU A 207 9.47 6.83 2.64
CA LEU A 207 10.21 6.28 1.49
C LEU A 207 10.38 7.27 0.32
N GLY A 208 9.98 8.52 0.50
CA GLY A 208 10.17 9.56 -0.51
C GLY A 208 9.08 9.62 -1.59
N GLY A 209 7.97 8.91 -1.39
CA GLY A 209 6.86 8.89 -2.34
C GLY A 209 6.19 10.26 -2.50
N GLU A 210 6.13 11.06 -1.44
CA GLU A 210 5.54 12.41 -1.49
C GLU A 210 6.40 13.35 -2.35
N GLU A 211 7.72 13.32 -2.19
CA GLU A 211 8.65 14.09 -3.03
C GLU A 211 8.60 13.65 -4.49
N LEU A 212 8.47 12.35 -4.75
CA LEU A 212 8.31 11.83 -6.10
C LEU A 212 7.03 12.34 -6.76
N VAL A 213 5.89 12.27 -6.05
CA VAL A 213 4.58 12.63 -6.59
C VAL A 213 4.39 14.14 -6.70
N ARG A 214 4.72 14.89 -5.64
CA ARG A 214 4.46 16.34 -5.55
C ARG A 214 5.66 17.21 -5.92
N GLY A 215 6.85 16.64 -5.98
CA GLY A 215 8.11 17.36 -6.16
C GLY A 215 8.64 17.97 -4.88
N SER A 216 9.96 18.17 -4.82
CA SER A 216 10.58 18.88 -3.70
C SER A 216 10.27 20.39 -3.77
N PRO A 217 10.04 21.07 -2.62
CA PRO A 217 9.92 22.53 -2.60
C PRO A 217 11.15 23.24 -3.16
N THR A 218 12.33 22.66 -2.95
CA THR A 218 13.64 23.15 -3.43
C THR A 218 13.76 23.20 -4.94
N SER A 219 13.10 22.28 -5.66
CA SER A 219 13.06 22.35 -7.12
C SER A 219 12.26 23.54 -7.64
N ARG A 220 11.38 24.16 -6.83
CA ARG A 220 10.61 25.35 -7.23
C ARG A 220 11.45 26.63 -7.17
N SER A 221 12.28 26.80 -6.13
CA SER A 221 13.12 28.01 -5.98
C SER A 221 14.23 28.14 -7.03
N ARG A 222 14.76 27.02 -7.55
CA ARG A 222 15.78 27.06 -8.63
C ARG A 222 15.17 27.39 -10.00
N ALA A 223 13.88 27.15 -10.21
CA ALA A 223 13.21 27.50 -11.47
C ALA A 223 12.76 28.97 -11.53
N GLU A 224 12.77 29.66 -10.40
CA GLU A 224 12.35 31.06 -10.26
C GLU A 224 13.54 32.05 -10.26
N ASN A 225 14.78 31.55 -10.25
CA ASN A 225 16.03 32.31 -10.36
C ASN A 225 16.69 32.08 -11.72
#